data_AF-A0AAU9PQX1-F1
#
_entry.id   AF-A0AAU9PQX1-F1
#
_cell.length_a   1.000
_cell.length_b   1.000
_cell.length_c   1.000
_cell.angle_alpha   90.00
_cell.angle_beta   90.00
_cell.angle_gamma   90.00
#
_symmetry.space_group_name_H-M   'P 1'
#
loop_
_entity.id
_entity.type
_entity.pdbx_description
1 polymer ?
#
loop_
_entity_poly.entity_id
_entity_poly.type
_entity_poly.pdbx_seq_one_letter_code
_entity_poly.pdbx_strand_id
1 'polypeptide(L)'
;MPSIAPTEDNWSPNYRRHMEENHSNGVTSKDMAINLLQTQLELSLIREDFQDQLRELRQAVNRDLDAMNREVDDVRAGQLDISNLVADLKNHFVSLQGSYVKMVLKHNKRRKVKYCLGIVSVVTVGVFMFFFFN
;
A
#
# COMPACT_ATOMS: atom_id res chain seq x y z
N MET A 1 103.85 -31.87 23.34
CA MET A 1 103.45 -30.43 23.41
C MET A 1 101.93 -30.37 23.47
N PRO A 2 101.33 -29.42 24.21
CA PRO A 2 101.02 -29.44 25.65
C PRO A 2 99.50 -29.59 25.92
N SER A 3 99.10 -30.12 27.09
CA SER A 3 98.47 -29.42 28.24
C SER A 3 97.15 -28.71 27.96
N ILE A 4 96.10 -29.09 28.70
CA ILE A 4 95.41 -28.27 29.74
C ILE A 4 94.16 -29.06 30.20
N ALA A 5 94.09 -29.36 31.50
CA ALA A 5 92.85 -29.60 32.25
C ALA A 5 92.55 -28.31 33.05
N PRO A 6 91.45 -28.19 33.83
CA PRO A 6 90.05 -28.66 33.71
C PRO A 6 89.05 -27.47 33.85
N THR A 7 87.75 -27.65 33.60
CA THR A 7 86.73 -26.76 34.20
C THR A 7 85.44 -27.53 34.51
N GLU A 8 85.21 -27.75 35.80
CA GLU A 8 83.90 -28.03 36.38
C GLU A 8 83.03 -26.79 36.24
N ASP A 9 81.79 -26.92 35.76
CA ASP A 9 80.76 -25.92 35.99
C ASP A 9 79.44 -26.61 36.37
N ASN A 10 79.36 -26.88 37.67
CA ASN A 10 78.16 -27.17 38.43
C ASN A 10 77.25 -25.94 38.42
N TRP A 11 76.12 -25.98 37.70
CA TRP A 11 75.01 -25.04 37.93
C TRP A 11 73.67 -25.76 37.81
N SER A 12 73.19 -26.25 38.95
CA SER A 12 71.76 -26.44 39.21
C SER A 12 71.23 -25.22 39.96
N PRO A 13 70.34 -24.40 39.37
CA PRO A 13 69.49 -23.50 40.12
C PRO A 13 68.05 -24.02 40.07
N ASN A 14 67.72 -24.82 41.07
CA ASN A 14 66.50 -24.78 41.88
C ASN A 14 65.40 -23.76 41.45
N TYR A 15 64.66 -24.02 40.38
CA TYR A 15 63.46 -23.24 39.99
C TYR A 15 62.20 -23.63 40.80
N ARG A 16 62.34 -24.04 42.06
CA ARG A 16 61.21 -24.53 42.86
C ARG A 16 60.53 -23.47 43.74
N ARG A 17 60.83 -22.18 43.59
CA ARG A 17 60.37 -21.20 44.61
C ARG A 17 60.01 -19.79 44.16
N HIS A 18 59.62 -19.56 42.91
CA HIS A 18 59.28 -18.19 42.44
C HIS A 18 58.00 -18.09 41.59
N MET A 19 56.92 -18.76 41.98
CA MET A 19 55.55 -18.41 41.52
C MET A 19 54.51 -18.50 42.65
N GLU A 20 54.92 -18.23 43.90
CA GLU A 20 54.11 -17.42 44.83
C GLU A 20 54.37 -15.98 44.39
N GLU A 21 53.44 -15.15 43.91
CA GLU A 21 52.11 -14.82 44.40
C GLU A 21 51.26 -14.31 43.22
N ASN A 22 50.42 -15.16 42.64
CA ASN A 22 49.22 -14.63 41.99
C ASN A 22 48.19 -14.49 43.10
N HIS A 23 48.07 -13.28 43.66
CA HIS A 23 46.93 -12.90 44.48
C HIS A 23 45.66 -13.09 43.64
N SER A 24 45.11 -14.29 43.67
CA SER A 24 43.77 -14.59 43.21
C SER A 24 42.84 -13.71 44.02
N ASN A 25 42.06 -12.84 43.36
CA ASN A 25 41.13 -11.87 43.95
C ASN A 25 39.97 -12.49 44.75
N GLY A 26 40.15 -13.68 45.34
CA GLY A 26 39.12 -14.45 46.04
C GLY A 26 38.04 -15.04 45.12
N VAL A 27 38.05 -14.72 43.83
CA VAL A 27 37.08 -15.23 42.85
C VAL A 27 37.46 -16.64 42.46
N THR A 28 36.68 -17.62 42.89
CA THR A 28 36.90 -19.01 42.50
C THR A 28 36.38 -19.24 41.08
N SER A 29 36.93 -20.23 40.37
CA SER A 29 36.41 -20.64 39.05
C SER A 29 34.92 -20.97 39.09
N LYS A 30 34.40 -21.42 40.24
CA LYS A 30 32.98 -21.68 40.48
C LYS A 30 32.15 -20.39 40.48
N ASP A 31 32.62 -19.33 41.12
CA ASP A 31 31.93 -18.03 41.14
C ASP A 31 31.85 -17.43 39.73
N MET A 32 32.92 -17.59 38.94
CA MET A 32 32.94 -17.17 37.54
C MET A 32 31.94 -17.96 36.69
N ALA A 33 31.84 -19.28 36.88
CA ALA A 33 30.87 -20.12 36.17
C ALA A 33 29.42 -19.78 36.55
N ILE A 34 29.15 -19.50 37.83
CA ILE A 34 27.83 -19.09 38.31
C ILE A 34 27.42 -17.75 37.69
N ASN A 35 28.30 -16.74 37.72
CA ASN A 35 28.00 -15.45 37.10
C ASN A 35 27.72 -15.59 35.60
N LEU A 36 28.50 -16.42 34.90
CA LEU A 36 28.34 -16.61 33.47
C LEU A 36 27.02 -17.30 33.12
N LEU A 37 26.59 -18.29 33.92
CA LEU A 37 25.27 -18.92 33.79
C LEU A 37 24.13 -17.93 34.09
N GLN A 38 24.29 -17.09 35.12
CA GLN A 38 23.30 -16.07 35.46
C GLN A 38 23.14 -15.05 34.33
N THR A 39 24.24 -14.54 33.78
CA THR A 39 24.20 -13.61 32.64
C THR A 39 23.58 -14.27 31.40
N GLN A 40 23.87 -15.56 31.13
CA GLN A 40 23.22 -16.28 30.03
C GLN A 40 21.71 -16.43 30.22
N LEU A 41 21.26 -16.68 31.46
CA LEU A 41 19.83 -16.76 31.77
C LEU A 41 19.14 -15.41 31.56
N GLU A 42 19.71 -14.33 32.09
CA GLU A 42 19.18 -12.97 31.95
C GLU A 42 19.10 -12.56 30.48
N LEU A 43 20.14 -12.83 29.68
CA LEU A 43 20.13 -12.58 28.24
C LEU A 43 19.09 -13.42 27.50
N SER A 44 18.85 -14.65 27.94
CA SER A 44 17.83 -15.53 27.35
C SER A 44 16.42 -15.00 27.62
N LEU A 45 16.14 -14.57 28.85
CA LEU A 45 14.86 -13.97 29.23
C LEU A 45 14.60 -12.66 28.48
N ILE A 46 15.61 -11.80 28.38
CA ILE A 46 15.52 -10.55 27.61
C ILE A 46 15.22 -10.86 26.14
N ARG A 47 15.89 -11.86 25.56
CA ARG A 47 15.68 -12.26 24.17
C ARG A 47 14.25 -12.76 23.93
N GLU A 48 13.70 -13.54 24.84
CA GLU A 48 12.34 -14.05 24.74
C GLU A 48 11.31 -12.91 24.80
N ASP A 49 11.46 -11.97 25.76
CA ASP A 49 10.61 -10.79 25.86
C ASP A 49 10.65 -9.92 24.58
N PHE A 50 11.84 -9.68 24.04
CA PHE A 50 11.96 -8.97 22.76
C PHE A 50 11.29 -9.70 21.59
N GLN A 51 11.35 -11.04 21.56
CA GLN A 51 10.70 -11.82 20.52
C GLN A 51 9.17 -11.73 20.61
N ASP A 52 8.62 -11.78 21.82
CA ASP A 52 7.19 -11.62 22.04
C ASP A 52 6.72 -10.21 21.69
N GLN A 53 7.44 -9.17 22.12
CA GLN A 53 7.14 -7.78 21.74
C GLN A 53 7.19 -7.57 20.22
N LEU A 54 8.19 -8.14 19.53
CA LEU A 54 8.26 -8.10 18.07
C LEU A 54 7.09 -8.83 17.41
N ARG A 55 6.65 -9.96 17.99
CA ARG A 55 5.48 -10.71 17.50
C ARG A 55 4.21 -9.89 17.65
N GLU A 56 4.01 -9.25 18.80
CA GLU A 56 2.87 -8.38 19.06
C GLU A 56 2.85 -7.16 18.15
N LEU A 57 4.00 -6.49 17.99
CA LEU A 57 4.13 -5.36 17.08
C LEU A 57 3.82 -5.77 15.64
N ARG A 58 4.36 -6.90 15.19
CA ARG A 58 4.07 -7.43 13.85
C ARG A 58 2.58 -7.72 13.66
N GLN A 59 1.92 -8.27 14.67
CA GLN A 59 0.47 -8.51 14.62
C GLN A 59 -0.32 -7.21 14.59
N ALA A 60 0.06 -6.20 15.38
CA ALA A 60 -0.58 -4.89 15.37
C ALA A 60 -0.47 -4.22 13.98
N VAL A 61 0.75 -4.16 13.44
CA VAL A 61 1.01 -3.60 12.11
C VAL A 61 0.22 -4.34 11.01
N ASN A 62 0.15 -5.67 11.07
CA ASN A 62 -0.65 -6.42 10.11
C ASN A 62 -2.14 -6.10 10.19
N ARG A 63 -2.71 -5.94 11.40
CA ARG A 63 -4.12 -5.55 11.56
C ARG A 63 -4.38 -4.17 10.98
N ASP A 64 -3.47 -3.21 11.21
CA ASP A 64 -3.60 -1.86 10.69
C ASP A 64 -3.49 -1.84 9.16
N LEU A 65 -2.57 -2.63 8.60
CA LEU A 65 -2.43 -2.79 7.15
C LEU A 65 -3.70 -3.39 6.52
N ASP A 66 -4.29 -4.39 7.16
CA ASP A 66 -5.54 -5.01 6.70
C ASP A 66 -6.72 -4.01 6.79
N ALA A 67 -6.78 -3.19 7.83
CA ALA A 67 -7.80 -2.15 7.95
C ALA A 67 -7.67 -1.11 6.82
N MET A 68 -6.44 -0.64 6.56
CA MET A 68 -6.17 0.31 5.48
C MET A 68 -6.51 -0.27 4.10
N ASN A 69 -6.20 -1.55 3.85
CA ASN A 69 -6.57 -2.21 2.60
C ASN A 69 -8.09 -2.22 2.40
N ARG A 70 -8.87 -2.47 3.45
CA ARG A 70 -10.35 -2.42 3.37
C ARG A 70 -10.87 -1.02 3.06
N GLU A 71 -10.28 0.03 3.65
CA GLU A 71 -10.65 1.41 3.34
C GLU A 71 -10.35 1.76 1.87
N VAL A 72 -9.19 1.34 1.36
CA VAL A 72 -8.82 1.53 -0.05
C VAL A 72 -9.80 0.81 -0.98
N ASP A 73 -10.21 -0.40 -0.61
CA ASP A 73 -11.19 -1.17 -1.38
C ASP A 73 -12.59 -0.52 -1.36
N ASP A 74 -13.02 0.03 -0.22
CA ASP A 74 -14.28 0.76 -0.10
C ASP A 74 -14.29 2.03 -0.97
N VAL A 75 -13.18 2.80 -0.94
CA VAL A 75 -13.01 3.97 -1.81
C VAL A 75 -13.06 3.56 -3.27
N ARG A 76 -12.40 2.46 -3.65
CA ARG A 76 -12.41 1.94 -5.02
C ARG A 76 -13.82 1.53 -5.46
N ALA A 77 -14.57 0.86 -4.58
CA ALA A 77 -15.96 0.48 -4.84
C ALA A 77 -16.84 1.72 -5.03
N GLY A 78 -16.73 2.71 -4.14
CA GLY A 78 -17.46 3.97 -4.25
C GLY A 78 -17.13 4.75 -5.53
N GLN A 79 -15.87 4.77 -5.96
CA GLN A 79 -15.48 5.38 -7.24
C GLN A 79 -16.11 4.67 -8.44
N LEU A 80 -16.19 3.34 -8.41
CA LEU A 80 -16.82 2.55 -9.46
C LEU A 80 -18.33 2.82 -9.53
N ASP A 81 -19.01 2.93 -8.40
CA ASP A 81 -20.42 3.29 -8.33
C ASP A 81 -20.69 4.70 -8.87
N ILE A 82 -19.87 5.68 -8.49
CA ILE A 82 -19.95 7.05 -9.02
C ILE A 82 -19.71 7.04 -10.53
N SER A 83 -18.73 6.29 -11.01
CA SER A 83 -18.43 6.17 -12.43
C SER A 83 -19.63 5.62 -13.22
N ASN A 84 -20.27 4.57 -12.70
CA ASN A 84 -21.48 3.99 -13.29
C ASN A 84 -22.63 5.00 -13.32
N LEU A 85 -22.85 5.73 -12.22
CA LEU A 85 -23.88 6.76 -12.15
C LEU A 85 -23.65 7.87 -13.19
N VAL A 86 -22.40 8.33 -13.34
CA VAL A 86 -22.04 9.35 -14.35
C VAL A 86 -22.26 8.81 -15.76
N ALA A 87 -21.92 7.55 -16.02
CA ALA A 87 -22.16 6.92 -17.32
C ALA A 87 -23.65 6.83 -17.64
N ASP A 88 -24.48 6.43 -16.67
CA ASP A 88 -25.93 6.35 -16.84
C ASP A 88 -26.54 7.75 -17.09
N LEU A 89 -26.13 8.74 -16.31
CA LEU A 89 -26.59 10.12 -16.47
C LEU A 89 -26.22 10.68 -17.85
N LYS A 90 -25.00 10.40 -18.34
CA LYS A 90 -24.57 10.75 -19.69
C LYS A 90 -25.45 10.09 -20.75
N ASN A 91 -25.74 8.80 -20.59
CA ASN A 91 -26.60 8.07 -21.52
C ASN A 91 -28.01 8.65 -21.56
N HIS A 92 -28.58 8.97 -20.38
CA HIS A 92 -29.88 9.62 -20.29
C HIS A 92 -29.89 10.99 -20.97
N PHE A 93 -28.84 11.80 -20.77
CA PHE A 93 -28.71 13.09 -21.42
C PHE A 93 -28.62 12.98 -22.95
N VAL A 94 -27.82 12.03 -23.47
CA VAL A 94 -27.72 11.75 -24.91
C VAL A 94 -29.07 11.32 -25.47
N SER A 95 -29.80 10.46 -24.76
CA SER A 95 -31.16 10.04 -25.14
C SER A 95 -32.13 11.22 -25.19
N LEU A 96 -32.08 12.10 -24.19
CA LEU A 96 -32.90 13.31 -24.13
C LEU A 96 -32.60 14.26 -25.29
N GLN A 97 -31.32 14.49 -25.61
CA GLN A 97 -30.92 15.28 -26.77
C GLN A 97 -31.46 14.68 -28.07
N GLY A 98 -31.33 13.37 -28.27
CA GLY A 98 -31.90 12.67 -29.43
C GLY A 98 -33.41 12.83 -29.54
N SER A 99 -34.13 12.73 -28.42
CA SER A 99 -35.57 12.96 -28.35
C SER A 99 -35.95 14.41 -28.69
N TYR A 100 -35.21 15.38 -28.14
CA TYR A 100 -35.42 16.80 -28.41
C TYR A 100 -35.22 17.13 -29.90
N VAL A 101 -34.11 16.67 -30.50
CA VAL A 101 -33.85 16.83 -31.94
C VAL A 101 -34.99 16.23 -32.76
N LYS A 102 -35.44 15.02 -32.42
CA LYS A 102 -36.57 14.36 -33.09
C LYS A 102 -37.86 15.17 -32.98
N MET A 103 -38.13 15.76 -31.82
CA MET A 103 -39.32 16.59 -31.58
C MET A 103 -39.27 17.88 -32.42
N VAL A 104 -38.14 18.59 -32.41
CA VAL A 104 -37.93 19.82 -33.19
C VAL A 104 -38.07 19.54 -34.70
N LEU A 105 -37.48 18.45 -35.18
CA LEU A 105 -37.55 18.07 -36.59
C LEU A 105 -38.99 17.71 -37.01
N LYS A 106 -39.72 16.96 -36.16
CA LYS A 106 -41.13 16.62 -36.38
C LYS A 106 -42.03 17.86 -36.37
N HIS A 107 -41.77 18.81 -35.46
CA HIS A 107 -42.51 20.08 -35.39
C HIS A 107 -42.28 20.93 -36.64
N ASN A 108 -41.03 21.05 -37.10
CA ASN A 108 -40.70 21.76 -38.33
C ASN A 108 -41.32 21.11 -39.58
N LYS A 109 -41.35 19.78 -39.66
CA LYS A 109 -42.03 19.06 -40.75
C LYS A 109 -43.53 19.35 -40.76
N ARG A 110 -44.20 19.32 -39.61
CA ARG A 110 -45.62 19.72 -39.48
C ARG A 110 -45.86 21.17 -39.86
N ARG A 111 -44.96 22.09 -39.48
CA ARG A 111 -45.06 23.52 -39.82
C ARG A 111 -44.92 23.77 -41.31
N LYS A 112 -43.96 23.11 -41.99
CA LYS A 112 -43.80 23.18 -43.45
C LYS A 112 -45.06 22.66 -44.17
N VAL A 113 -45.62 21.53 -43.75
CA VAL A 113 -46.85 20.98 -44.35
C VAL A 113 -48.02 21.94 -44.20
N LYS A 114 -48.21 22.56 -43.04
CA LYS A 114 -49.27 23.57 -42.83
C LYS A 114 -49.11 24.78 -43.75
N TYR A 115 -47.89 25.29 -43.92
CA TYR A 115 -47.61 26.40 -44.85
C TYR A 115 -47.91 26.02 -46.30
N CYS A 116 -47.47 24.83 -46.75
CA CYS A 116 -47.78 24.36 -48.10
C CYS A 116 -49.28 24.18 -48.32
N LEU A 117 -50.02 23.61 -47.36
CA LEU A 117 -51.48 23.47 -47.45
C LEU A 117 -52.19 24.84 -47.53
N GLY A 118 -51.75 25.81 -46.73
CA GLY A 118 -52.30 27.17 -46.73
C GLY A 118 -52.09 27.89 -48.06
N ILE A 119 -50.85 27.86 -48.59
CA ILE A 119 -50.54 28.49 -49.89
C ILE A 119 -51.32 27.82 -51.01
N VAL A 120 -51.38 26.49 -51.05
CA VAL A 120 -52.17 25.76 -52.06
C VAL A 120 -53.65 26.13 -51.93
N SER A 121 -54.23 26.16 -50.73
CA SER A 121 -55.63 26.54 -50.55
C SER A 121 -55.95 27.96 -51.02
N VAL A 122 -55.08 28.95 -50.74
CA VAL A 122 -55.29 30.34 -51.17
C VAL A 122 -55.19 30.45 -52.69
N VAL A 123 -54.21 29.78 -53.30
CA VAL A 123 -54.05 29.76 -54.76
C VAL A 123 -55.23 29.06 -55.42
N THR A 124 -55.69 27.91 -54.90
CA THR A 124 -56.83 27.19 -55.46
C THR A 124 -58.13 28.01 -55.36
N VAL A 125 -58.41 28.66 -54.22
CA VAL A 125 -59.58 29.53 -54.07
C VAL A 125 -59.51 30.75 -54.99
N GLY A 126 -58.34 31.37 -55.13
CA GLY A 126 -58.14 32.51 -56.04
C GLY A 126 -58.37 32.14 -57.51
N VAL A 127 -57.84 30.99 -57.95
CA VAL A 127 -58.07 30.48 -59.31
C VAL A 127 -59.54 30.11 -59.53
N PHE A 128 -60.19 29.50 -58.55
CA PHE A 128 -61.62 29.16 -58.63
C PHE A 128 -62.49 30.41 -58.75
N MET A 129 -62.25 31.42 -57.92
CA MET A 129 -62.97 32.70 -57.97
C MET A 129 -62.74 33.43 -59.31
N PHE A 130 -61.51 33.41 -59.85
CA PHE A 130 -61.22 34.00 -61.15
C PHE A 130 -62.02 33.33 -62.29
N PHE A 131 -62.24 32.01 -62.23
CA PHE A 131 -63.00 31.26 -63.24
C PHE A 131 -64.51 31.42 -63.17
N PHE A 132 -65.05 31.84 -62.03
CA PHE A 132 -66.50 32.04 -61.82
C PHE A 132 -66.95 33.48 -62.04
N PHE A 133 -66.04 34.46 -61.92
CA PHE A 133 -66.32 35.89 -62.06
C PHE A 133 -65.79 36.51 -63.37
N ASN A 134 -65.12 35.73 -64.22
CA ASN A 134 -64.94 36.00 -65.66
C ASN A 134 -65.84 35.08 -66.46
#